data_AF-A0A951B746-F1
#
_entry.id   AF-A0A951B746-F1
#
_cell.length_a   1.000
_cell.length_b   1.000
_cell.length_c   1.000
_cell.angle_alpha   90.00
_cell.angle_beta   90.00
_cell.angle_gamma   90.00
#
_symmetry.space_group_name_H-M   'P 1'
#
loop_
_entity.id
_entity.type
_entity.pdbx_description
1 polymer ?
#
loop_
_entity_poly.entity_id
_entity_poly.type
_entity_poly.pdbx_seq_one_letter_code
_entity_poly.pdbx_strand_id
1 'polypeptide(L)'
;KIPECQKYLDEGSHRRIYRFSPADYEEAAGVWSNDEVALPGDPPGNLEVVDGMPEGGKIPELAGNYGAFAPDYAPQEIFEIASKLYAKSR
;
A
#
# COMPACT_ATOMS: atom_id res chain seq x y z
N LYS A 1 -23.79 4.70 -3.40
CA LYS A 1 -22.46 5.28 -3.09
C LYS A 1 -21.94 4.57 -1.86
N ILE A 2 -20.72 4.05 -1.91
CA ILE A 2 -20.08 3.35 -0.79
C ILE A 2 -19.37 4.41 0.07
N PRO A 3 -19.76 4.64 1.34
CA PRO A 3 -19.23 5.74 2.15
C PRO A 3 -17.70 5.73 2.27
N GLU A 4 -17.11 4.55 2.41
CA GLU A 4 -15.67 4.33 2.54
C GLU A 4 -14.91 4.79 1.30
N CYS A 5 -15.53 4.69 0.11
CA CYS A 5 -14.93 5.14 -1.15
C CYS A 5 -14.90 6.66 -1.28
N GLN A 6 -15.78 7.39 -0.58
CA GLN A 6 -15.94 8.83 -0.80
C GLN A 6 -14.65 9.60 -0.50
N LYS A 7 -13.96 9.23 0.59
CA LYS A 7 -12.63 9.79 0.91
C LYS A 7 -11.66 9.66 -0.26
N TYR A 8 -11.58 8.47 -0.85
CA TYR A 8 -10.64 8.15 -1.94
C TYR A 8 -11.01 8.84 -3.26
N LEU A 9 -12.30 9.05 -3.50
CA LEU A 9 -12.79 9.82 -4.64
C LEU A 9 -12.47 11.32 -4.49
N ASP A 10 -12.68 11.87 -3.29
CA ASP A 10 -12.42 13.29 -3.01
C ASP A 10 -10.93 13.64 -3.11
N GLU A 11 -10.04 12.73 -2.69
CA GLU A 11 -8.59 12.88 -2.88
C GLU A 11 -8.10 12.51 -4.29
N GLY A 12 -8.98 12.07 -5.19
CA GLY A 12 -8.63 11.74 -6.58
C GLY A 12 -7.87 10.43 -6.77
N SER A 13 -7.97 9.47 -5.84
CA SER A 13 -7.29 8.16 -5.96
C SER A 13 -7.77 7.35 -7.17
N HIS A 14 -9.00 7.58 -7.65
CA HIS A 14 -9.53 6.93 -8.86
C HIS A 14 -8.85 7.36 -10.17
N ARG A 15 -8.12 8.48 -10.16
CA ARG A 15 -7.44 9.03 -11.35
C ARG A 15 -5.97 8.60 -11.46
N ARG A 16 -5.43 7.93 -10.43
CA ARG A 16 -4.00 7.63 -10.30
C ARG A 16 -3.69 6.19 -10.66
N ILE A 17 -2.75 5.98 -11.58
CA ILE A 17 -2.05 4.70 -11.77
C ILE A 17 -0.63 4.84 -11.22
N TYR A 18 -0.29 4.05 -10.21
CA TYR A 18 1.06 4.05 -9.64
C TYR A 18 1.98 3.12 -10.43
N ARG A 19 3.17 3.62 -10.79
CA ARG A 19 4.22 2.85 -11.43
C ARG A 19 5.13 2.25 -10.37
N PHE A 20 4.84 1.01 -9.98
CA PHE A 20 5.61 0.24 -8.99
C PHE A 20 6.94 -0.30 -9.53
N SER A 21 7.65 0.49 -10.34
CA SER A 21 9.01 0.20 -10.80
C SER A 21 9.87 1.46 -10.72
N PRO A 22 11.17 1.34 -10.38
CA PRO A 22 12.10 2.45 -10.46
C PRO A 22 12.25 3.03 -11.89
N ALA A 23 12.16 2.21 -12.93
CA ALA A 23 12.52 2.62 -14.30
C ALA A 23 11.71 1.95 -15.43
N ASP A 24 10.86 0.96 -15.14
CA ASP A 24 10.07 0.28 -16.17
C ASP A 24 8.67 0.89 -16.31
N TYR A 25 8.01 0.59 -17.44
CA TYR A 25 6.60 0.87 -17.73
C TYR A 25 6.23 2.35 -17.86
N GLU A 26 7.15 3.19 -18.32
CA GLU A 26 6.91 4.63 -18.55
C GLU A 26 5.82 4.87 -19.61
N GLU A 27 5.65 3.93 -20.55
CA GLU A 27 4.69 3.99 -21.65
C GLU A 27 3.23 3.91 -21.20
N ALA A 28 2.96 3.56 -19.93
CA ALA A 28 1.61 3.61 -19.35
C ALA A 28 0.98 5.01 -19.49
N ALA A 29 1.79 6.06 -19.45
CA ALA A 29 1.34 7.44 -19.67
C ALA A 29 0.82 7.70 -21.08
N GLY A 30 1.10 6.84 -22.06
CA GLY A 30 0.55 6.91 -23.41
C GLY A 30 -0.91 6.45 -23.50
N VAL A 31 -1.41 5.73 -22.49
CA VAL A 31 -2.82 5.29 -22.39
C VAL A 31 -3.54 6.02 -21.26
N TRP A 32 -2.87 6.22 -20.13
CA TRP A 32 -3.41 6.87 -18.95
C TRP A 32 -2.72 8.22 -18.74
N SER A 33 -3.12 9.23 -19.52
CA SER A 33 -2.43 10.50 -19.62
C SER A 33 -3.19 11.66 -18.97
N ASN A 34 -2.47 12.74 -18.65
CA ASN A 34 -3.07 13.99 -18.18
C ASN A 34 -3.95 14.68 -19.23
N ASP A 35 -4.01 14.19 -20.47
CA ASP A 35 -4.91 14.72 -21.50
C ASP A 35 -6.30 14.09 -21.43
N GLU A 36 -6.43 12.95 -20.73
CA GLU A 36 -7.69 12.27 -20.47
C GLU A 36 -8.26 12.68 -19.09
N VAL A 37 -9.57 12.54 -18.92
CA VAL A 37 -10.28 12.94 -17.69
C VAL A 37 -11.04 11.78 -17.07
N ALA A 38 -11.38 11.93 -15.79
CA ALA A 38 -12.25 11.00 -15.09
C ALA A 38 -13.57 10.74 -15.86
N LEU A 39 -14.13 9.54 -15.65
CA LEU A 39 -15.34 9.12 -16.32
C LEU A 39 -16.53 10.05 -16.02
N PRO A 40 -17.49 10.18 -16.94
CA PRO A 40 -18.71 10.94 -16.69
C PRO A 40 -19.44 10.43 -15.45
N GLY A 41 -19.66 11.32 -14.48
CA GLY A 41 -20.35 11.01 -13.21
C GLY A 41 -19.43 10.89 -12.00
N ASP A 42 -18.11 10.78 -12.20
CA ASP A 42 -17.11 10.84 -11.13
C ASP A 42 -16.69 12.29 -10.82
N PRO A 43 -16.04 12.55 -9.66
CA PRO A 43 -15.40 13.82 -9.41
C PRO A 43 -14.41 14.18 -10.53
N PRO A 44 -14.45 15.42 -11.04
CA PRO A 44 -13.68 15.82 -12.21
C PRO A 44 -12.16 15.83 -11.92
N GLY A 45 -11.38 15.72 -13.00
CA GLY A 45 -9.93 15.87 -13.01
C GLY A 45 -9.25 14.95 -14.01
N ASN A 46 -7.98 15.22 -14.30
CA ASN A 46 -7.18 14.51 -15.30
C ASN A 46 -6.66 13.16 -14.77
N LEU A 47 -6.50 12.19 -15.65
CA LEU A 47 -5.86 10.91 -15.32
C LEU A 47 -4.35 11.11 -15.18
N GLU A 48 -3.70 10.44 -14.24
CA GLU A 48 -2.26 10.61 -14.03
C GLU A 48 -1.57 9.27 -13.73
N VAL A 49 -0.37 9.11 -14.28
CA VAL A 49 0.58 8.09 -13.84
C VAL A 49 1.49 8.72 -12.78
N VAL A 50 1.55 8.09 -11.61
CA VAL A 50 2.38 8.52 -10.48
C VAL A 50 3.58 7.59 -10.38
N ASP A 51 4.78 8.15 -10.40
CA ASP A 51 6.00 7.38 -10.25
C ASP A 51 6.19 6.87 -8.82
N GLY A 52 6.50 5.58 -8.71
CA GLY A 52 6.71 4.91 -7.44
C GLY A 52 5.41 4.44 -6.77
N MET A 53 5.56 4.03 -5.52
CA MET A 53 4.47 3.55 -4.69
C MET A 53 3.81 4.71 -3.92
N PRO A 54 2.52 4.61 -3.56
CA PRO A 54 1.94 5.55 -2.60
C PRO A 54 2.68 5.48 -1.26
N GLU A 55 2.52 6.52 -0.43
CA GLU A 55 3.08 6.57 0.93
C GLU A 55 2.70 5.32 1.77
N GLY A 56 1.54 4.73 1.49
CA GLY A 56 1.08 3.51 2.12
C GLY A 56 0.54 3.75 3.52
N GLY A 57 0.75 2.78 4.41
CA GLY A 57 0.30 2.86 5.79
C GLY A 57 1.10 1.92 6.69
N LYS A 58 0.89 2.04 8.00
CA LYS A 58 1.54 1.16 8.97
C LYS A 58 1.08 -0.28 8.75
N ILE A 59 2.02 -1.21 8.61
CA ILE A 59 1.73 -2.64 8.61
C ILE A 59 1.12 -2.98 9.99
N PRO A 60 -0.10 -3.54 10.04
CA PRO A 60 -0.76 -3.83 11.30
C PRO A 60 -0.01 -4.94 12.04
N GLU A 61 0.39 -4.65 13.28
CA GLU A 61 0.87 -5.66 14.21
C GLU A 61 -0.33 -6.17 15.00
N LEU A 62 -0.76 -7.39 14.69
CA LEU A 62 -1.88 -8.01 15.37
C LEU A 62 -1.39 -8.58 16.70
N ALA A 63 -2.18 -8.40 17.76
CA ALA A 63 -1.89 -9.02 19.05
C ALA A 63 -1.82 -10.55 18.88
N GLY A 64 -0.86 -11.18 19.55
CA GLY A 64 -0.72 -12.63 19.56
C GLY A 64 -2.01 -13.31 20.05
N ASN A 65 -2.33 -14.45 19.46
CA ASN A 65 -3.50 -15.24 19.82
C ASN A 65 -3.04 -16.62 20.31
N TYR A 66 -3.03 -16.80 21.63
CA TYR A 66 -2.65 -18.06 22.27
C TYR A 66 -3.52 -19.24 21.85
N GLY A 67 -4.82 -19.02 21.62
CA GLY A 67 -5.74 -20.06 21.14
C GLY A 67 -5.48 -20.47 19.69
N ALA A 68 -4.78 -19.62 18.92
CA ALA A 68 -4.33 -19.92 17.57
C ALA A 68 -2.84 -20.29 17.51
N PHE A 69 -2.16 -20.42 18.67
CA PHE A 69 -0.71 -20.66 18.75
C PHE A 69 0.10 -19.65 17.92
N ALA A 70 -0.36 -18.39 17.87
CA ALA A 70 0.23 -17.36 17.03
C ALA A 70 0.89 -16.25 17.89
N PRO A 71 2.21 -16.02 17.80
CA PRO A 71 3.18 -16.75 16.96
C PRO A 71 3.64 -18.09 17.54
N ASP A 72 3.38 -18.34 18.83
CA ASP A 72 3.63 -19.61 19.53
C ASP A 72 2.72 -19.68 20.79
N TYR A 73 2.66 -20.84 21.46
CA TYR A 73 2.08 -20.98 22.80
C TYR A 73 2.89 -20.22 23.88
N ALA A 74 4.22 -20.27 23.78
CA ALA A 74 5.17 -19.61 24.69
C ALA A 74 6.23 -18.83 23.88
N PRO A 75 5.87 -17.67 23.31
CA PRO A 75 6.67 -16.98 22.28
C PRO A 75 7.97 -16.35 22.79
N GLN A 76 8.24 -16.38 24.10
CA GLN A 76 9.41 -15.77 24.72
C GLN A 76 10.72 -16.32 24.18
N GLU A 77 10.80 -17.63 23.92
CA GLU A 77 12.01 -18.26 23.37
C GLU A 77 12.30 -17.76 21.95
N ILE A 78 11.26 -17.60 21.12
CA ILE A 78 11.38 -17.08 19.75
C ILE A 78 11.91 -15.63 19.75
N PHE A 79 11.44 -14.78 20.67
CA PHE A 79 11.94 -13.41 20.80
C PHE A 79 13.38 -13.36 21.32
N GLU A 80 13.78 -14.29 22.20
CA GLU A 80 15.17 -14.40 22.65
C GLU A 80 16.10 -14.80 21.50
N ILE A 81 15.69 -15.76 20.67
CA ILE A 81 16.44 -16.18 19.47
C ILE A 81 16.60 -15.00 18.50
N ALA A 82 15.53 -14.27 18.21
CA ALA A 82 15.57 -13.09 17.32
C ALA A 82 16.54 -12.03 17.85
N SER A 83 16.51 -11.76 19.17
CA SER A 83 17.41 -10.81 19.82
C SER A 83 18.88 -11.24 19.71
N LYS A 84 19.17 -12.53 19.90
CA LYS A 84 20.52 -13.12 19.75
C LYS A 84 21.03 -13.03 18.31
N LEU A 85 20.17 -13.23 17.31
CA LEU A 85 20.55 -13.10 15.89
C LEU A 85 20.95 -11.68 15.54
N TYR A 86 20.16 -10.68 15.98
CA TYR A 86 20.47 -9.27 15.74
C TYR A 86 21.78 -8.83 16.40
N ALA A 87 22.06 -9.32 17.61
CA ALA A 87 23.31 -9.03 18.31
C ALA A 87 24.54 -9.62 17.59
N LYS A 88 24.40 -10.75 16.89
CA LYS A 88 25.48 -11.41 16.14
C LYS A 88 25.69 -10.87 14.73
N SER A 89 24.72 -10.15 14.17
CA SER A 89 24.82 -9.57 12.82
C SER A 89 25.57 -8.23 12.80
N ARG A 90 25.99 -7.73 13.96
CA ARG A 90 26.81 -6.53 14.13
C ARG A 90 28.23 -6.94 14.49
#